data_AF-A0A2G0Q6S6-F1
#
_entry.id   AF-A0A2G0Q6S6-F1
#
_cell.length_a   1.000
_cell.length_b   1.000
_cell.length_c   1.000
_cell.angle_alpha   90.00
_cell.angle_beta   90.00
_cell.angle_gamma   90.00
#
_symmetry.space_group_name_H-M   'P 1'
#
loop_
_entity.id
_entity.type
_entity.pdbx_description
1 polymer ?
#
loop_
_entity_poly.entity_id
_entity_poly.type
_entity_poly.pdbx_seq_one_letter_code
_entity_poly.pdbx_strand_id
1 'polypeptide(L)'
;MSVFSKAITGFWQASLLNGDILYSDEFLTVAVNANLEEDERVMVLETTNGQVMAVLTPELAEKSALYHQENMSESIFRQQLHKADITLHGADYVFYFSEAEKNILLQENQDDVLRQLIEENDGDIFSQFQSSVSAQDLDDAYMELDHWAVFGAFEQGRLVSAASMYPWGGCTNCRYWCIDAGII
;
A
#
# COMPACT_ATOMS: atom_id res chain seq x y z
N MET A 1 -6.05 22.34 8.74
CA MET A 1 -5.83 21.11 7.94
C MET A 1 -5.26 20.07 8.87
N SER A 2 -5.81 18.86 8.88
CA SER A 2 -5.23 17.75 9.64
C SER A 2 -3.84 17.46 9.08
N VAL A 3 -2.82 17.39 9.94
CA VAL A 3 -1.47 16.99 9.54
C VAL A 3 -1.48 15.46 9.44
N PHE A 4 -1.07 14.92 8.29
CA PHE A 4 -0.96 13.47 8.09
C PHE A 4 -0.07 12.82 9.18
N SER A 5 -0.33 11.56 9.51
CA SER A 5 0.33 10.87 10.62
C SER A 5 1.86 10.86 10.47
N LYS A 6 2.57 11.48 11.44
CA LYS A 6 4.04 11.46 11.50
C LYS A 6 4.61 10.05 11.60
N ALA A 7 3.90 9.12 12.25
CA ALA A 7 4.35 7.74 12.37
C ALA A 7 4.34 7.04 11.01
N ILE A 8 3.27 7.23 10.23
CA ILE A 8 3.12 6.64 8.89
C ILE A 8 4.10 7.31 7.92
N THR A 9 4.18 8.63 7.91
CA THR A 9 5.17 9.35 7.08
C THR A 9 6.60 8.94 7.43
N GLY A 10 6.93 8.83 8.73
CA GLY A 10 8.25 8.43 9.18
C GLY A 10 8.62 7.00 8.79
N PHE A 11 7.65 6.07 8.79
CA PHE A 11 7.86 4.71 8.29
C PHE A 11 8.27 4.73 6.82
N TRP A 12 7.49 5.37 5.95
CA TRP A 12 7.80 5.41 4.53
C TRP A 12 9.07 6.19 4.22
N GLN A 13 9.31 7.31 4.90
CA GLN A 13 10.57 8.05 4.78
C GLN A 13 11.76 7.18 5.13
N ALA A 14 11.68 6.39 6.21
CA ALA A 14 12.74 5.46 6.58
C ALA A 14 12.94 4.40 5.49
N SER A 15 11.88 3.83 4.93
CA SER A 15 11.98 2.82 3.85
C SER A 15 12.62 3.39 2.58
N LEU A 16 12.18 4.56 2.12
CA LEU A 16 12.63 5.15 0.86
C LEU A 16 14.01 5.81 0.97
N LEU A 17 14.38 6.32 2.15
CA LEU A 17 15.65 7.04 2.34
C LEU A 17 16.73 6.18 3.02
N ASN A 18 16.49 4.87 3.19
CA ASN A 18 17.48 3.91 3.66
C ASN A 18 18.44 3.50 2.53
N GLY A 19 19.24 4.45 2.04
CA GLY A 19 20.17 4.25 0.94
C GLY A 19 21.03 5.48 0.67
N ASP A 20 21.77 5.43 -0.43
CA ASP A 20 22.62 6.54 -0.87
C ASP A 20 21.78 7.58 -1.61
N ILE A 21 21.77 8.82 -1.12
CA ILE A 21 21.04 9.91 -1.75
C ILE A 21 21.76 10.33 -3.04
N LEU A 22 21.10 10.17 -4.19
CA LEU A 22 21.58 10.62 -5.49
C LEU A 22 21.26 12.09 -5.75
N TYR A 23 20.07 12.52 -5.33
CA TYR A 23 19.57 13.87 -5.54
C TYR A 23 18.65 14.26 -4.39
N SER A 24 18.71 15.53 -3.97
CA SER A 24 17.83 16.05 -2.94
C SER A 24 17.70 17.58 -3.07
N ASP A 25 16.46 18.05 -3.16
CA ASP A 25 16.08 19.45 -3.03
C ASP A 25 14.81 19.60 -2.17
N GLU A 26 14.15 20.76 -2.20
CA GLU A 26 12.94 21.04 -1.42
C GLU A 26 11.73 20.19 -1.85
N PHE A 27 11.66 19.74 -3.10
CA PHE A 27 10.49 19.09 -3.69
C PHE A 27 10.71 17.62 -4.03
N LEU A 28 11.95 17.21 -4.33
CA LEU A 28 12.29 15.86 -4.75
C LEU A 28 13.51 15.33 -3.99
N THR A 29 13.42 14.09 -3.52
CA THR A 29 14.58 13.31 -3.08
C THR A 29 14.61 11.97 -3.79
N VAL A 30 15.76 11.61 -4.35
CA VAL A 30 16.00 10.34 -5.03
C VAL A 30 17.15 9.62 -4.34
N ALA A 31 16.89 8.41 -3.85
CA ALA A 31 17.84 7.55 -3.21
C ALA A 31 18.09 6.28 -4.03
N VAL A 32 19.25 5.66 -3.81
CA VAL A 32 19.56 4.33 -4.33
C VAL A 32 19.76 3.37 -3.19
N ASN A 33 19.10 2.22 -3.26
CA ASN A 33 19.22 1.15 -2.29
C ASN A 33 19.42 -0.19 -2.99
N ALA A 34 20.55 -0.85 -2.73
CA ALA A 34 20.87 -2.15 -3.30
C ALA A 34 20.14 -3.32 -2.62
N ASN A 35 19.45 -3.07 -1.51
CA ASN A 35 18.74 -4.08 -0.72
C ASN A 35 17.23 -4.11 -0.99
N LEU A 36 16.75 -3.43 -2.03
CA LEU A 36 15.34 -3.54 -2.43
C LEU A 36 15.04 -4.93 -2.97
N GLU A 37 13.84 -5.43 -2.71
CA GLU A 37 13.35 -6.70 -3.25
C GLU A 37 13.06 -6.56 -4.76
N GLU A 38 12.91 -7.69 -5.46
CA GLU A 38 12.79 -7.73 -6.93
C GLU A 38 11.48 -7.10 -7.44
N ASP A 39 10.43 -7.16 -6.63
CA ASP A 39 9.14 -6.51 -6.84
C ASP A 39 9.14 -5.04 -6.42
N GLU A 40 10.04 -4.62 -5.53
CA GLU A 40 10.15 -3.25 -5.00
C GLU A 40 11.30 -2.42 -5.61
N ARG A 41 11.83 -2.84 -6.77
CA ARG A 41 13.05 -2.24 -7.38
C ARG A 41 12.96 -0.74 -7.65
N VAL A 42 11.75 -0.18 -7.72
CA VAL A 42 11.49 1.26 -7.76
C VAL A 42 10.23 1.58 -6.98
N MET A 43 10.31 2.55 -6.09
CA MET A 43 9.16 3.08 -5.35
C MET A 43 9.16 4.60 -5.39
N VAL A 44 7.97 5.19 -5.45
CA VAL A 44 7.77 6.64 -5.43
C VAL A 44 6.65 6.96 -4.43
N LEU A 45 6.93 7.87 -3.51
CA LEU A 45 5.98 8.39 -2.54
C LEU A 45 5.80 9.90 -2.77
N GLU A 46 4.56 10.32 -2.96
CA GLU A 46 4.16 11.72 -2.89
C GLU A 46 3.46 11.97 -1.54
N THR A 47 3.94 12.94 -0.78
CA THR A 47 3.33 13.32 0.49
C THR A 47 2.28 14.41 0.31
N THR A 48 1.40 14.57 1.30
CA THR A 48 0.30 15.55 1.25
C THR A 48 0.75 17.02 1.15
N ASN A 49 2.02 17.33 1.42
CA ASN A 49 2.62 18.65 1.21
C ASN A 49 3.30 18.81 -0.16
N GLY A 50 3.17 17.82 -1.07
CA GLY A 50 3.71 17.86 -2.43
C GLY A 50 5.20 17.52 -2.52
N GLN A 51 5.82 16.99 -1.46
CA GLN A 51 7.19 16.48 -1.53
C GLN A 51 7.16 15.07 -2.14
N VAL A 52 8.09 14.82 -3.06
CA VAL A 52 8.26 13.52 -3.71
C VAL A 52 9.54 12.87 -3.23
N MET A 53 9.44 11.60 -2.86
CA MET A 53 10.59 10.76 -2.53
C MET A 53 10.56 9.55 -3.44
N ALA A 54 11.71 9.20 -4.00
CA ALA A 54 11.86 8.01 -4.82
C ALA A 54 13.08 7.22 -4.36
N VAL A 55 12.96 5.89 -4.44
CA VAL A 55 14.07 4.97 -4.23
C VAL A 55 14.08 3.96 -5.35
N LEU A 56 15.28 3.55 -5.76
CA LEU A 56 15.44 2.54 -6.79
C LEU A 56 16.75 1.76 -6.60
N THR A 57 16.86 0.61 -7.26
CA THR A 57 18.12 -0.15 -7.26
C THR A 57 19.21 0.59 -8.03
N PRO A 58 20.50 0.34 -7.72
CA PRO A 58 21.61 0.93 -8.48
C PRO A 58 21.54 0.65 -9.98
N GLU A 59 21.12 -0.57 -10.35
CA GLU A 59 20.95 -0.98 -11.74
C GLU A 59 19.93 -0.10 -12.48
N LEU A 60 18.75 0.13 -11.88
CA LEU A 60 17.73 0.97 -12.49
C LEU A 60 18.15 2.45 -12.53
N ALA A 61 18.95 2.90 -11.57
CA ALA A 61 19.47 4.27 -11.55
C ALA A 61 20.48 4.51 -12.68
N GLU A 62 21.33 3.52 -12.94
CA GLU A 62 22.26 3.53 -14.07
C GLU A 62 21.51 3.45 -15.40
N LYS A 63 20.58 2.50 -15.54
CA LYS A 63 19.72 2.33 -16.73
C LYS A 63 18.96 3.62 -17.08
N SER A 64 18.53 4.36 -16.07
CA SER A 64 17.78 5.62 -16.20
C SER A 64 18.67 6.85 -16.31
N ALA A 65 20.00 6.69 -16.37
CA ALA A 65 20.96 7.79 -16.45
C ALA A 65 20.74 8.89 -15.37
N LEU A 66 20.38 8.46 -14.15
CA LEU A 66 20.07 9.36 -13.04
C LEU A 66 21.32 9.84 -12.31
N TYR A 67 22.43 9.10 -12.42
CA TYR A 67 23.72 9.57 -11.92
C TYR A 67 24.17 10.84 -12.64
N HIS A 68 24.67 11.82 -11.87
CA HIS A 68 25.24 13.09 -12.37
C HIS A 68 24.24 14.11 -12.93
N GLN A 69 22.95 14.00 -12.61
CA GLN A 69 21.98 15.06 -12.94
C GLN A 69 22.10 16.21 -11.94
N GLU A 70 22.50 17.40 -12.41
CA GLU A 70 22.66 18.59 -11.55
C GLU A 70 21.33 19.19 -11.09
N ASN A 71 20.28 19.09 -11.91
CA ASN A 71 18.94 19.56 -11.61
C ASN A 71 17.93 18.49 -12.03
N MET A 72 17.10 18.04 -11.09
CA MET A 72 16.12 16.99 -11.32
C MET A 72 14.78 17.41 -10.74
N SER A 73 13.80 17.66 -11.61
CA SER A 73 12.40 17.77 -11.20
C SER A 73 11.74 16.38 -11.24
N GLU A 74 10.61 16.22 -10.57
CA GLU A 74 9.81 14.99 -10.63
C GLU A 74 9.46 14.62 -12.08
N SER A 75 9.09 15.60 -12.90
CA SER A 75 8.77 15.37 -14.31
C SER A 75 9.97 14.83 -15.10
N ILE A 76 11.17 15.37 -14.86
CA ILE A 76 12.41 14.86 -15.47
C ILE A 76 12.70 13.45 -14.99
N PHE A 77 12.58 13.20 -13.68
CA PHE A 77 12.76 11.87 -13.09
C PHE A 77 11.85 10.82 -13.75
N ARG A 78 10.54 11.09 -13.81
CA ARG A 78 9.56 10.19 -14.47
C ARG A 78 9.85 10.01 -15.95
N GLN A 79 10.30 11.07 -16.64
CA GLN A 79 10.69 10.97 -18.05
C GLN A 79 11.91 10.05 -18.25
N GLN A 80 12.89 10.10 -17.34
CA GLN A 80 14.07 9.24 -17.42
C GLN A 80 13.73 7.77 -17.18
N LEU A 81 12.86 7.48 -16.19
CA LEU A 81 12.33 6.13 -15.99
C LEU A 81 11.63 5.61 -17.26
N HIS A 82 10.74 6.41 -17.85
CA HIS A 82 10.04 6.04 -19.08
C HIS A 82 11.00 5.80 -20.25
N LYS A 83 12.06 6.61 -20.42
CA LYS A 83 13.08 6.41 -21.46
C LYS A 83 13.89 5.12 -21.26
N ALA A 84 13.99 4.65 -20.02
CA ALA A 84 14.62 3.38 -19.66
C ALA A 84 13.63 2.20 -19.70
N ASP A 85 12.47 2.36 -20.32
CA ASP A 85 11.38 1.37 -20.37
C ASP A 85 10.91 0.91 -18.98
N ILE A 86 10.98 1.81 -17.98
CA ILE A 86 10.45 1.59 -16.63
C ILE A 86 9.12 2.33 -16.54
N THR A 87 8.03 1.59 -16.41
CA THR A 87 6.69 2.14 -16.25
C THR A 87 6.27 2.04 -14.79
N LEU A 88 5.85 3.15 -14.21
CA LEU A 88 5.21 3.16 -12.89
C LEU A 88 3.72 2.92 -13.06
N HIS A 89 3.14 2.08 -12.21
CA HIS A 89 1.71 1.89 -12.13
C HIS A 89 1.02 3.12 -11.50
N GLY A 90 -0.32 3.13 -11.49
CA GLY A 90 -1.09 4.15 -10.77
C GLY A 90 -0.68 4.23 -9.30
N ALA A 91 -0.88 5.39 -8.68
CA ALA A 91 -0.52 5.56 -7.28
C ALA A 91 -1.53 4.88 -6.36
N ASP A 92 -1.03 4.05 -5.44
CA ASP A 92 -1.80 3.59 -4.30
C ASP A 92 -1.86 4.68 -3.24
N TYR A 93 -3.06 4.91 -2.71
CA TYR A 93 -3.29 5.94 -1.69
C TYR A 93 -3.27 5.33 -0.30
N VAL A 94 -2.42 5.89 0.57
CA VAL A 94 -2.35 5.48 1.97
C VAL A 94 -3.37 6.31 2.78
N PHE A 95 -4.42 5.65 3.24
CA PHE A 95 -5.40 6.22 4.16
C PHE A 95 -5.12 5.77 5.61
N TYR A 96 -5.52 6.60 6.57
CA TYR A 96 -5.42 6.23 7.98
C TYR A 96 -6.53 6.88 8.80
N PHE A 97 -6.89 6.24 9.91
CA PHE A 97 -7.71 6.84 10.95
C PHE A 97 -6.82 7.38 12.07
N SER A 98 -7.02 8.62 12.46
CA SER A 98 -6.46 9.13 13.72
C SER A 98 -7.04 8.37 14.92
N GLU A 99 -6.37 8.45 16.06
CA GLU A 99 -6.87 7.83 17.29
C GLU A 99 -8.26 8.34 17.68
N ALA A 100 -8.55 9.63 17.44
CA ALA A 100 -9.86 10.21 17.67
C ALA A 100 -10.93 9.64 16.73
N GLU A 101 -10.65 9.54 15.43
CA GLU A 101 -11.58 8.97 14.45
C GLU A 101 -11.80 7.48 14.68
N LYS A 102 -10.75 6.74 15.04
CA LYS A 102 -10.86 5.33 15.45
C LYS A 102 -11.78 5.17 16.66
N ASN A 103 -11.68 6.05 17.66
CA ASN A 103 -12.54 6.00 18.84
C ASN A 103 -14.01 6.31 18.52
N ILE A 104 -14.28 7.12 17.49
CA ILE A 104 -15.63 7.34 16.97
C ILE A 104 -16.12 6.08 16.27
N LEU A 105 -15.32 5.49 15.38
CA LEU A 105 -15.66 4.28 14.64
C LEU A 105 -15.98 3.10 15.57
N LEU A 106 -15.24 2.96 16.68
CA LEU A 106 -15.48 1.91 17.69
C LEU A 106 -16.80 2.07 18.46
N GLN A 107 -17.47 3.23 18.36
CA GLN A 107 -18.78 3.47 18.97
C GLN A 107 -19.93 3.21 18.00
N GLU A 108 -19.64 2.93 16.72
CA GLU A 108 -20.67 2.54 15.76
C GLU A 108 -21.23 1.17 16.12
N ASN A 109 -22.54 1.01 15.92
CA ASN A 109 -23.19 -0.26 16.18
C ASN A 109 -22.68 -1.30 15.19
N GLN A 110 -22.19 -2.41 15.71
CA GLN A 110 -21.89 -3.58 14.89
C GLN A 110 -23.21 -4.24 14.51
N ASP A 111 -23.58 -4.16 13.24
CA ASP A 111 -24.70 -4.93 12.72
C ASP A 111 -24.32 -6.42 12.72
N ASP A 112 -25.28 -7.29 13.06
CA ASP A 112 -25.11 -8.76 13.10
C ASP A 112 -24.73 -9.37 11.72
N VAL A 113 -24.71 -8.55 10.66
CA VAL A 113 -24.31 -8.93 9.31
C VAL A 113 -22.80 -8.96 9.11
N LEU A 114 -22.00 -8.41 10.03
CA LEU A 114 -20.54 -8.39 9.96
C LEU A 114 -19.93 -9.41 10.91
N ARG A 115 -19.05 -10.28 10.40
CA ARG A 115 -18.30 -11.21 11.25
C ARG A 115 -16.97 -11.63 10.64
N GLN A 116 -16.08 -12.12 11.49
CA GLN A 116 -14.85 -12.77 11.03
C GLN A 116 -15.20 -14.06 10.27
N LEU A 117 -14.50 -14.31 9.17
CA LEU A 117 -14.53 -15.56 8.42
C LEU A 117 -13.38 -16.45 8.91
N ILE A 118 -13.66 -17.74 9.08
CA ILE A 118 -12.65 -18.75 9.44
C ILE A 118 -12.72 -19.92 8.48
N GLU A 119 -11.56 -20.35 7.97
CA GLU A 119 -11.41 -21.43 6.99
C GLU A 119 -12.29 -22.66 7.31
N GLU A 120 -12.24 -23.12 8.56
CA GLU A 120 -12.94 -24.33 9.02
C GLU A 120 -14.47 -24.29 8.82
N ASN A 121 -15.09 -23.10 8.91
CA ASN A 121 -16.55 -22.97 8.83
C ASN A 121 -17.02 -22.24 7.56
N ASP A 122 -16.15 -21.44 6.94
CA ASP A 122 -16.53 -20.47 5.91
C ASP A 122 -15.88 -20.72 4.56
N GLY A 123 -14.97 -21.71 4.44
CA GLY A 123 -14.25 -21.99 3.19
C GLY A 123 -15.16 -22.19 1.98
N ASP A 124 -16.26 -22.93 2.14
CA ASP A 124 -17.24 -23.15 1.06
C ASP A 124 -17.96 -21.84 0.65
N ILE A 125 -18.33 -21.01 1.64
CA ILE A 125 -19.01 -19.72 1.40
C ILE A 125 -18.07 -18.75 0.69
N PHE A 126 -16.82 -18.69 1.14
CA PHE A 126 -15.78 -17.84 0.56
C PHE A 126 -15.41 -18.29 -0.86
N SER A 127 -15.27 -19.59 -1.09
CA SER A 127 -15.04 -20.15 -2.43
C SER A 127 -16.19 -19.83 -3.39
N GLN A 128 -17.44 -19.94 -2.91
CA GLN A 128 -18.61 -19.57 -3.70
C GLN A 128 -18.59 -18.07 -4.04
N PHE A 129 -18.23 -17.22 -3.07
CA PHE A 129 -18.08 -15.79 -3.28
C PHE A 129 -17.03 -15.49 -4.35
N GLN A 130 -15.81 -16.03 -4.24
CA GLN A 130 -14.75 -15.86 -5.25
C GLN A 130 -15.17 -16.37 -6.64
N SER A 131 -15.91 -17.48 -6.71
CA SER A 131 -16.39 -18.02 -8.00
C SER A 131 -17.37 -17.12 -8.74
N SER A 132 -17.98 -16.15 -8.05
CA SER A 132 -18.88 -15.16 -8.64
C SER A 132 -18.18 -13.89 -9.11
N VAL A 133 -16.88 -13.78 -8.87
CA VAL A 133 -16.01 -12.63 -9.18
C VAL A 133 -15.26 -12.87 -10.48
N SER A 134 -14.95 -11.80 -11.21
CA SER A 134 -14.10 -11.92 -12.40
C SER A 134 -12.66 -12.25 -11.99
N ALA A 135 -11.90 -12.91 -12.87
CA ALA A 135 -10.49 -13.21 -12.58
C ALA A 135 -9.66 -11.93 -12.35
N GLN A 136 -10.03 -10.81 -12.99
CA GLN A 136 -9.36 -9.53 -12.80
C GLN A 136 -9.63 -8.96 -11.41
N ASP A 137 -10.89 -8.95 -10.98
CA ASP A 137 -11.24 -8.40 -9.65
C ASP A 137 -10.65 -9.27 -8.52
N LEU A 138 -10.47 -10.58 -8.74
CA LEU A 138 -9.75 -11.44 -7.79
C LEU A 138 -8.25 -11.10 -7.69
N ASP A 139 -7.61 -10.85 -8.83
CA ASP A 139 -6.20 -10.45 -8.90
C ASP A 139 -6.00 -9.07 -8.26
N ASP A 140 -6.89 -8.12 -8.56
CA ASP A 140 -6.84 -6.75 -8.04
C ASP A 140 -7.13 -6.66 -6.53
N ALA A 141 -8.00 -7.54 -5.99
CA ALA A 141 -8.41 -7.48 -4.60
C ALA A 141 -7.45 -8.17 -3.61
N TYR A 142 -6.54 -9.03 -4.11
CA TYR A 142 -5.55 -9.80 -3.34
C TYR A 142 -6.10 -10.26 -1.97
N MET A 143 -7.06 -11.18 -1.98
CA MET A 143 -7.76 -11.61 -0.77
C MET A 143 -7.89 -13.14 -0.69
N GLU A 144 -7.33 -13.70 0.38
CA GLU A 144 -7.37 -15.12 0.71
C GLU A 144 -7.84 -15.30 2.15
N LEU A 145 -8.50 -16.43 2.41
CA LEU A 145 -9.12 -16.71 3.71
C LEU A 145 -8.08 -17.02 4.81
N ASP A 146 -6.84 -17.33 4.41
CA ASP A 146 -5.69 -17.56 5.30
C ASP A 146 -4.90 -16.28 5.64
N HIS A 147 -5.37 -15.11 5.17
CA HIS A 147 -4.85 -13.82 5.62
C HIS A 147 -5.04 -13.64 7.13
N TRP A 148 -4.27 -12.72 7.72
CA TRP A 148 -4.15 -12.61 9.19
C TRP A 148 -5.50 -12.47 9.91
N ALA A 149 -6.40 -11.64 9.38
CA ALA A 149 -7.82 -11.74 9.72
C ALA A 149 -8.68 -11.29 8.54
N VAL A 150 -9.75 -12.03 8.29
CA VAL A 150 -10.70 -11.77 7.20
C VAL A 150 -12.09 -11.55 7.79
N PHE A 151 -12.76 -10.49 7.39
CA PHE A 151 -14.13 -10.16 7.81
C PHE A 151 -15.04 -10.13 6.59
N GLY A 152 -16.25 -10.66 6.76
CA GLY A 152 -17.28 -10.72 5.74
C GLY A 152 -18.54 -9.98 6.15
N ALA A 153 -19.17 -9.33 5.18
CA ALA A 153 -20.51 -8.76 5.27
C ALA A 153 -21.53 -9.71 4.62
N PHE A 154 -22.64 -9.97 5.31
CA PHE A 154 -23.65 -10.92 4.90
C PHE A 154 -25.00 -10.26 4.62
N GLU A 155 -25.63 -10.62 3.50
CA GLU A 155 -27.01 -10.28 3.22
C GLU A 155 -27.81 -11.55 2.94
N GLN A 156 -28.88 -11.78 3.70
CA GLN A 156 -29.75 -12.96 3.56
C GLN A 156 -28.98 -14.30 3.60
N GLY A 157 -27.92 -14.37 4.40
CA GLY A 157 -27.07 -15.56 4.53
C GLY A 157 -26.03 -15.75 3.43
N ARG A 158 -25.91 -14.80 2.49
CA ARG A 158 -24.89 -14.80 1.44
C ARG A 158 -23.78 -13.80 1.78
N LEU A 159 -22.52 -14.18 1.56
CA LEU A 159 -21.39 -13.26 1.62
C LEU A 159 -21.49 -12.26 0.44
N VAL A 160 -21.50 -10.96 0.75
CA VAL A 160 -21.63 -9.89 -0.26
C VAL A 160 -20.40 -9.00 -0.37
N SER A 161 -19.55 -8.96 0.66
CA SER A 161 -18.24 -8.31 0.62
C SER A 161 -17.33 -8.96 1.65
N ALA A 162 -16.02 -8.92 1.40
CA ALA A 162 -15.03 -9.35 2.36
C ALA A 162 -13.81 -8.40 2.33
N ALA A 163 -13.15 -8.29 3.48
CA ALA A 163 -11.94 -7.51 3.64
C ALA A 163 -10.97 -8.28 4.54
N SER A 164 -9.68 -8.25 4.19
CA SER A 164 -8.59 -8.78 5.00
C SER A 164 -7.78 -7.66 5.64
N MET A 165 -7.15 -7.97 6.76
CA MET A 165 -6.23 -7.07 7.44
C MET A 165 -4.92 -7.74 7.76
N TYR A 166 -3.83 -6.96 7.78
CA TYR A 166 -2.48 -7.43 8.09
C TYR A 166 -1.77 -6.54 9.10
N PRO A 167 -0.89 -7.11 9.93
CA PRO A 167 -0.07 -6.32 10.82
C PRO A 167 0.91 -5.46 10.03
N TRP A 168 0.88 -4.14 10.25
CA TRP A 168 1.80 -3.22 9.61
C TRP A 168 3.26 -3.51 10.00
N GLY A 169 4.14 -3.71 9.02
CA GLY A 169 5.56 -3.97 9.28
C GLY A 169 5.83 -5.29 10.02
N GLY A 170 4.95 -6.28 9.89
CA GLY A 170 5.15 -7.63 10.46
C GLY A 170 5.09 -7.73 11.98
N CYS A 171 4.67 -6.67 12.69
CA CYS A 171 4.61 -6.68 14.14
C CYS A 171 3.33 -7.35 14.65
N THR A 172 3.48 -8.35 15.52
CA THR A 172 2.37 -9.17 16.04
C THR A 172 1.48 -8.46 17.08
N ASN A 173 1.83 -7.25 17.51
CA ASN A 173 1.04 -6.44 18.45
C ASN A 173 0.95 -4.97 17.99
N CYS A 174 0.51 -4.80 16.75
CA CYS A 174 0.52 -3.53 16.06
C CYS A 174 -0.56 -2.54 16.52
N ARG A 175 -0.20 -1.25 16.51
CA ARG A 175 -1.16 -0.14 16.56
C ARG A 175 -1.76 0.20 15.18
N TYR A 176 -1.12 -0.25 14.10
CA TYR A 176 -1.48 0.05 12.71
C TYR A 176 -1.69 -1.25 11.92
N TRP A 177 -2.70 -1.28 11.07
CA TRP A 177 -3.08 -2.44 10.27
C TRP A 177 -3.25 -1.99 8.82
N CYS A 178 -2.76 -2.78 7.87
CA CYS A 178 -3.15 -2.65 6.46
C CYS A 178 -4.51 -3.31 6.29
N ILE A 179 -5.37 -2.75 5.45
CA ILE A 179 -6.67 -3.32 5.11
C ILE A 179 -6.76 -3.39 3.60
N ASP A 180 -6.97 -4.58 3.09
CA ASP A 180 -7.30 -4.84 1.69
C ASP A 180 -8.76 -5.22 1.64
N ALA A 181 -9.55 -4.48 0.86
CA ALA A 181 -11.00 -4.62 0.82
C ALA A 181 -11.47 -4.82 -0.63
N GLY A 182 -12.13 -5.95 -0.86
CA GLY A 182 -12.83 -6.25 -2.11
C GLY A 182 -14.33 -5.99 -1.96
N ILE A 183 -14.89 -5.19 -2.85
CA ILE A 183 -16.34 -5.06 -3.04
C ILE A 183 -16.67 -5.65 -4.40
N ILE A 184 -17.61 -6.60 -4.46
CA ILE A 184 -18.21 -7.09 -5.71
C ILE A 184 -19.52 -6.34 -5.95
#